data_AF-A0A3E0QZB9-F1
#
_entry.id   AF-A0A3E0QZB9-F1
#
_cell.length_a   1.000
_cell.length_b   1.000
_cell.length_c   1.000
_cell.angle_alpha   90.00
_cell.angle_beta   90.00
_cell.angle_gamma   90.00
#
_symmetry.space_group_name_H-M   'P 1'
#
loop_
_entity.id
_entity.type
_entity.pdbx_description
1 polymer ?
#
loop_
_entity_poly.entity_id
_entity_poly.type
_entity_poly.pdbx_seq_one_letter_code
_entity_poly.pdbx_strand_id
1 'polypeptide(L)'
;DNIHVVWQDELLGEPAATLQGISKFLGLKEDLKPLAAEKHGAEVPKNKAVGKVLGGIGPAVASILPEKIKTSVKNIVLAKPEGMEEAACSFLLRYFAPSIEALEKLLEKDLTHWK
;
A
#
# COMPACT_ATOMS: atom_id res chain seq x y z
N ASP A 1 -22.17 -2.92 -12.70
CA ASP A 1 -20.83 -2.60 -12.17
C ASP A 1 -20.33 -3.72 -11.28
N ASN A 2 -19.43 -4.55 -11.80
CA ASN A 2 -18.90 -5.72 -11.08
C ASN A 2 -17.48 -5.50 -10.53
N ILE A 3 -16.98 -4.26 -10.64
CA ILE A 3 -15.62 -3.88 -10.25
C ILE A 3 -15.72 -2.60 -9.41
N HIS A 4 -15.03 -2.59 -8.27
CA HIS A 4 -14.83 -1.41 -7.44
C HIS A 4 -13.33 -1.17 -7.28
N VAL A 5 -12.89 0.03 -7.63
CA VAL A 5 -11.50 0.46 -7.49
C VAL A 5 -11.37 1.20 -6.17
N VAL A 6 -10.52 0.67 -5.28
CA VAL A 6 -10.17 1.33 -4.02
C VAL A 6 -8.89 2.13 -4.25
N TRP A 7 -8.96 3.44 -3.99
CA TRP A 7 -7.84 4.34 -4.17
C TRP A 7 -7.00 4.42 -2.90
N GLN A 8 -5.67 4.30 -3.04
CA GLN A 8 -4.77 4.33 -1.91
C GLN A 8 -4.84 5.65 -1.13
N ASP A 9 -4.94 6.78 -1.82
CA ASP A 9 -5.00 8.10 -1.18
C ASP A 9 -6.29 8.30 -0.38
N GLU A 10 -7.42 7.80 -0.89
CA GLU A 10 -8.70 7.79 -0.18
C GLU A 10 -8.70 6.83 1.00
N LEU A 11 -8.09 5.65 0.85
CA LEU A 11 -7.94 4.69 1.93
C LEU A 11 -7.10 5.27 3.08
N LEU A 12 -6.06 6.06 2.76
CA LEU A 12 -5.19 6.69 3.74
C LEU A 12 -5.82 7.93 4.38
N GLY A 13 -6.51 8.77 3.60
CA GLY A 13 -7.13 10.00 4.08
C GLY A 13 -8.47 9.77 4.79
N GLU A 14 -9.30 8.88 4.25
CA GLU A 14 -10.67 8.61 4.67
C GLU A 14 -10.99 7.10 4.71
N PRO A 15 -10.32 6.34 5.61
CA PRO A 15 -10.49 4.88 5.68
C PRO A 15 -11.93 4.44 6.00
N ALA A 16 -12.67 5.25 6.77
CA ALA A 16 -14.07 4.96 7.10
C ALA A 16 -14.99 5.09 5.87
N ALA A 17 -14.83 6.15 5.09
CA ALA A 17 -15.57 6.34 3.84
C ALA A 17 -15.24 5.25 2.82
N THR A 18 -13.96 4.87 2.74
CA THR A 18 -13.51 3.75 1.89
C THR A 18 -14.18 2.43 2.28
N LEU A 19 -14.24 2.09 3.58
CA LEU A 19 -14.92 0.89 4.07
C LEU A 19 -16.42 0.90 3.79
N GLN A 20 -17.06 2.06 3.87
CA GLN A 20 -18.47 2.22 3.51
C GLN A 20 -18.69 1.98 2.01
N GLY A 21 -17.83 2.52 1.15
CA GLY A 21 -17.85 2.28 -0.30
C GLY A 21 -17.75 0.79 -0.63
N ILE A 22 -16.83 0.08 0.02
CA ILE A 22 -16.67 -1.38 -0.10
C ILE A 22 -17.93 -2.12 0.37
N SER A 23 -18.49 -1.74 1.53
CA SER A 23 -19.69 -2.36 2.09
C SER A 23 -20.89 -2.24 1.14
N LYS A 24 -21.07 -1.06 0.54
CA LYS A 24 -22.10 -0.80 -0.46
C LYS A 24 -21.88 -1.61 -1.74
N PHE A 25 -20.64 -1.66 -2.24
CA PHE A 25 -20.32 -2.44 -3.45
C PHE A 25 -20.59 -3.94 -3.26
N LEU A 26 -20.27 -4.49 -2.10
CA LEU A 26 -20.51 -5.90 -1.76
C LEU A 26 -21.97 -6.20 -1.41
N GLY A 27 -22.84 -5.19 -1.33
CA GLY A 27 -24.25 -5.36 -0.95
C GLY A 27 -24.44 -5.86 0.48
N LEU A 28 -23.54 -5.51 1.39
CA LEU A 28 -23.63 -5.92 2.79
C LEU A 28 -24.82 -5.20 3.47
N LYS A 29 -25.53 -5.93 4.34
CA LYS A 29 -26.64 -5.38 5.14
C LYS A 29 -26.14 -4.54 6.32
N GLU A 30 -24.94 -4.83 6.80
CA GLU A 30 -24.27 -4.10 7.87
C GLU A 30 -22.93 -3.60 7.33
N ASP A 31 -22.57 -2.38 7.70
CA ASP A 31 -21.28 -1.80 7.30
C ASP A 31 -20.12 -2.51 7.99
N LEU A 32 -19.02 -2.67 7.25
CA LEU A 32 -17.77 -3.18 7.79
C LEU A 32 -17.25 -2.24 8.87
N LYS A 33 -16.86 -2.83 10.01
CA LYS A 33 -16.31 -2.08 11.13
C LYS A 33 -14.79 -1.95 10.97
N PRO A 34 -14.21 -0.76 11.24
CA PRO A 34 -12.77 -0.62 11.28
C PRO A 34 -12.20 -1.51 12.39
N LEU A 35 -11.18 -2.31 12.06
CA LEU A 35 -10.38 -3.00 13.06
C LEU A 35 -9.49 -1.99 13.80
N ALA A 36 -9.02 -2.34 14.99
CA ALA A 36 -8.11 -1.48 15.77
C ALA A 36 -6.95 -1.00 14.90
N ALA A 37 -6.64 0.30 14.99
CA ALA A 37 -5.69 0.97 14.12
C ALA A 37 -4.23 0.54 14.40
N GLU A 38 -3.83 -0.64 13.92
CA GLU A 38 -2.41 -0.94 13.76
C GLU A 38 -1.91 -0.28 12.47
N LYS A 39 -1.13 0.80 12.63
CA LYS A 39 -0.38 1.39 11.52
C LYS A 39 0.81 0.50 11.18
N HIS A 40 0.68 -0.31 10.15
CA HIS A 40 1.82 -1.00 9.55
C HIS A 40 2.51 -0.05 8.57
N GLY A 41 3.74 0.36 8.88
CA GLY A 41 4.56 1.14 7.95
C GLY A 41 5.01 0.28 6.76
N ALA A 42 5.18 0.90 5.59
CA ALA A 42 5.85 0.26 4.46
C ALA A 42 7.32 0.03 4.82
N GLU A 43 7.65 -1.21 5.14
CA GLU A 43 8.94 -1.60 5.70
C GLU A 43 9.60 -2.60 4.77
N VAL A 44 10.80 -2.25 4.27
CA VAL A 44 11.57 -3.12 3.37
C VAL A 44 12.81 -3.66 4.08
N PRO A 45 13.25 -4.89 3.77
CA PRO A 45 14.50 -5.45 4.30
C PRO A 45 15.69 -4.53 4.03
N LYS A 46 16.51 -4.25 5.05
CA LYS A 46 17.67 -3.34 4.92
C LYS A 46 18.77 -3.85 3.98
N ASN A 47 18.84 -5.15 3.72
CA ASN A 47 19.85 -5.72 2.85
C ASN A 47 19.38 -7.02 2.18
N LYS A 48 20.10 -7.42 1.12
CA LYS A 48 19.78 -8.57 0.26
C LYS A 48 19.81 -9.91 1.00
N ALA A 49 20.63 -10.05 2.05
CA ALA A 49 20.70 -11.28 2.84
C ALA A 49 19.44 -11.44 3.72
N VAL A 50 19.03 -10.36 4.38
CA VAL A 50 17.77 -10.29 5.14
C VAL A 50 16.57 -10.44 4.22
N GLY A 51 16.61 -9.85 3.03
CA GLY A 51 15.57 -10.02 2.00
C GLY A 51 15.44 -11.46 1.51
N LYS A 52 16.52 -12.25 1.45
CA LYS A 52 16.46 -13.68 1.11
C LYS A 52 15.91 -14.53 2.25
N VAL A 53 16.26 -14.23 3.50
CA VAL A 53 15.72 -14.94 4.68
C VAL A 53 14.23 -14.66 4.86
N LEU A 54 13.80 -13.41 4.68
CA LEU A 54 12.38 -13.01 4.72
C LEU A 54 11.61 -13.39 3.45
N GLY A 55 12.28 -13.51 2.30
CA GLY A 55 11.66 -13.95 1.04
C GLY A 55 11.52 -15.47 0.93
N GLY A 56 12.39 -16.24 1.59
CA GLY A 56 12.35 -17.71 1.63
C GLY A 56 11.41 -18.28 2.68
N ILE A 57 10.94 -17.46 3.62
CA ILE A 57 10.02 -17.83 4.68
C ILE A 57 8.96 -16.73 4.64
N GLY A 58 7.80 -17.00 4.05
CA GLY A 58 6.77 -15.98 3.76
C GLY A 58 6.27 -15.17 4.96
N PRO A 59 5.18 -14.39 4.81
CA PRO A 59 4.69 -13.40 5.80
C PRO A 59 4.53 -13.88 7.25
N ALA A 60 4.55 -15.20 7.47
CA ALA A 60 4.41 -15.88 8.75
C ALA A 60 5.52 -15.59 9.79
N VAL A 61 6.73 -15.15 9.43
CA VAL A 61 7.79 -14.92 10.45
C VAL A 61 7.63 -13.59 11.17
N ALA A 62 7.10 -12.57 10.49
CA ALA A 62 6.78 -11.28 11.11
C ALA A 62 5.66 -11.43 12.17
N SER A 63 4.78 -12.43 12.02
CA SER A 63 3.73 -12.74 12.99
C SER A 63 4.18 -13.54 14.22
N ILE A 64 5.37 -14.17 14.19
CA ILE A 64 5.87 -15.02 15.30
C ILE A 64 6.77 -14.21 16.26
N LEU A 65 7.17 -12.99 15.91
CA LEU A 65 8.00 -12.17 16.80
C LEU A 65 7.17 -11.61 17.96
N PRO A 66 7.57 -11.83 19.23
CA PRO A 66 6.90 -11.28 20.39
C PRO A 66 6.81 -9.75 20.30
N GLU A 67 5.66 -9.17 20.68
CA GLU A 67 5.39 -7.72 20.60
C GLU A 67 6.48 -6.84 21.22
N LYS A 68 7.12 -7.32 22.31
CA LYS A 68 8.23 -6.62 23.00
C LYS A 68 9.54 -6.56 22.20
N ILE A 69 9.70 -7.44 21.20
CA ILE A 69 10.89 -7.57 20.35
C ILE A 69 10.62 -6.94 18.97
N LYS A 70 9.38 -6.96 18.48
CA LYS A 70 8.96 -6.35 17.20
C LYS A 70 9.40 -4.89 17.08
N THR A 71 9.20 -4.08 18.11
CA THR A 71 9.56 -2.65 18.08
C THR A 71 11.08 -2.42 18.11
N SER A 72 11.83 -3.20 18.88
CA SER A 72 13.30 -3.07 18.98
C SER A 72 14.06 -3.64 17.78
N VAL A 73 13.51 -4.68 17.12
CA VAL A 73 14.15 -5.34 15.97
C VAL A 73 13.66 -4.79 14.62
N LYS A 74 12.49 -4.13 14.59
CA LYS A 74 11.96 -3.41 13.40
C LYS A 74 13.01 -2.51 12.77
N ASN A 75 13.61 -1.64 13.57
CA ASN A 75 14.61 -0.67 13.10
C ASN A 75 15.97 -1.30 12.76
N ILE A 76 16.18 -2.59 13.05
CA ILE A 76 17.42 -3.31 12.74
C ILE A 76 17.27 -4.05 11.41
N VAL A 77 16.09 -4.60 11.13
CA VAL A 77 15.81 -5.51 10.00
C VAL A 77 15.14 -4.78 8.83
N LEU A 78 14.36 -3.74 9.13
CA LEU A 78 13.55 -3.02 8.16
C LEU A 78 13.99 -1.55 8.11
N ALA A 79 14.08 -1.01 6.89
CA ALA A 79 14.30 0.41 6.63
C ALA A 79 13.13 0.97 5.85
N LYS A 80 13.02 2.31 5.92
CA LYS A 80 12.28 3.06 4.91
C LYS A 80 12.92 2.76 3.54
N PRO A 81 12.14 2.51 2.48
CA PRO A 81 12.70 2.33 1.16
C PRO A 81 13.60 3.52 0.81
N GLU A 82 14.78 3.22 0.28
CA GLU A 82 15.67 4.25 -0.25
C GLU A 82 14.92 5.07 -1.30
N GLY A 83 15.18 6.38 -1.34
CA GLY A 83 14.60 7.25 -2.36
C GLY A 83 15.01 6.77 -3.75
N MET A 84 14.08 6.81 -4.69
CA MET A 84 14.38 6.54 -6.10
C MET A 84 15.28 7.65 -6.66
N GLU A 85 16.25 7.30 -7.50
CA GLU A 85 17.04 8.27 -8.24
C GLU A 85 16.11 9.20 -9.06
N GLU A 86 16.37 10.50 -9.02
CA GLU A 86 15.52 11.50 -9.64
C GLU A 86 15.33 11.26 -11.14
N ALA A 87 16.41 10.90 -11.85
CA ALA A 87 16.35 10.57 -13.28
C ALA A 87 15.45 9.36 -13.58
N ALA A 88 15.51 8.32 -12.73
CA ALA A 88 14.64 7.16 -12.85
C ALA A 88 13.17 7.53 -12.55
N CYS A 89 12.94 8.37 -11.54
CA CYS A 89 11.61 8.89 -11.22
C CYS A 89 11.02 9.66 -12.40
N SER A 90 11.75 10.64 -12.95
CA SER A 90 11.31 11.43 -14.11
C SER A 90 11.05 10.56 -15.35
N PHE A 91 11.90 9.55 -15.58
CA PHE A 91 11.68 8.60 -16.66
C PHE A 91 10.37 7.84 -16.50
N LEU A 92 10.09 7.30 -15.30
CA LEU A 92 8.88 6.52 -15.04
C LEU A 92 7.62 7.38 -15.13
N LEU A 93 7.62 8.60 -14.59
CA LEU A 93 6.50 9.53 -14.69
C LEU A 93 6.16 9.80 -16.16
N ARG A 94 7.18 10.12 -16.97
CA ARG A 94 6.99 10.33 -18.41
C ARG A 94 6.54 9.07 -19.14
N TYR A 95 7.10 7.92 -18.79
CA TYR A 95 6.79 6.65 -19.44
C TYR A 95 5.35 6.21 -19.19
N PHE A 96 4.84 6.40 -17.97
CA PHE A 96 3.49 6.00 -17.59
C PHE A 96 2.41 7.08 -17.82
N ALA A 97 2.78 8.34 -18.07
CA ALA A 97 1.82 9.42 -18.32
C ALA A 97 0.72 9.06 -19.35
N PRO A 98 1.02 8.46 -20.52
CA PRO A 98 -0.04 8.07 -21.47
C PRO A 98 -1.00 7.02 -20.91
N SER A 99 -0.49 6.08 -20.11
CA SER A 99 -1.29 5.05 -19.46
C SER A 99 -2.18 5.64 -18.37
N ILE A 100 -1.67 6.63 -17.62
CA ILE A 100 -2.44 7.35 -16.60
C ILE A 100 -3.55 8.15 -17.27
N GLU A 101 -3.28 8.86 -18.38
CA GLU A 101 -4.31 9.59 -19.14
C GLU A 101 -5.40 8.66 -19.71
N ALA A 102 -5.04 7.46 -20.16
CA ALA A 102 -6.01 6.47 -20.60
C ALA A 102 -6.88 5.98 -19.42
N LEU A 103 -6.29 5.80 -18.25
CA LEU A 103 -6.99 5.40 -17.02
C LEU A 103 -7.94 6.50 -16.52
N GLU A 104 -7.52 7.76 -16.56
CA GLU A 104 -8.36 8.93 -16.20
C GLU A 104 -9.63 8.97 -17.05
N LYS A 105 -9.49 8.76 -18.37
CA LYS A 105 -10.64 8.71 -19.30
C LYS A 105 -11.54 7.50 -19.06
N LEU A 106 -10.94 6.35 -18.78
CA LEU A 106 -11.70 5.11 -18.55
C LEU A 106 -12.54 5.17 -17.27
N LEU A 107 -12.00 5.78 -16.22
CA LEU A 107 -12.60 5.81 -14.89
C LEU A 107 -13.29 7.14 -14.56
N GLU A 108 -13.25 8.10 -15.49
CA GLU A 108 -13.77 9.47 -15.32
C GLU A 108 -13.29 10.12 -14.00
N LYS A 109 -12.01 9.90 -13.66
CA LYS A 109 -11.39 10.37 -12.41
C LYS A 109 -10.12 11.13 -12.71
N ASP A 110 -9.88 12.22 -11.97
CA ASP A 110 -8.62 12.97 -12.03
C ASP A 110 -7.49 12.20 -11.33
N LEU A 111 -6.43 11.89 -12.08
CA LEU A 111 -5.22 11.22 -11.60
C LEU A 111 -3.98 12.08 -11.86
N THR A 112 -4.15 13.39 -11.98
CA THR A 112 -3.06 14.31 -12.33
C THR A 112 -1.92 14.27 -11.33
N HIS A 113 -2.20 13.99 -10.07
CA HIS A 113 -1.20 13.83 -9.02
C HIS A 113 -0.27 12.60 -9.19
N TRP A 114 -0.54 11.69 -10.13
CA TRP A 114 0.33 10.55 -10.47
C TRP A 114 1.25 10.82 -11.69
N LYS A 115 1.13 11.99 -12.33
CA LYS A 115 1.95 12.45 -13.46
C LYS A 115 2.97 13.49 -12.98
#